data_AF-A0A2J6Q4Q0-F1
#
_entry.id   AF-A0A2J6Q4Q0-F1
#
_cell.length_a   1.000
_cell.length_b   1.000
_cell.length_c   1.000
_cell.angle_alpha   90.00
_cell.angle_beta   90.00
_cell.angle_gamma   90.00
#
_symmetry.space_group_name_H-M   'P 1'
#
loop_
_entity.id
_entity.type
_entity.pdbx_description
1 polymer ?
#
loop_
_entity_poly.entity_id
_entity_poly.type
_entity_poly.pdbx_seq_one_letter_code
_entity_poly.pdbx_strand_id
1 'polypeptide(L)'
;MPPRRGPDLKPELRARISELRSIQWSYKRIHVKYPEVSLSAIINACQREATRNDRSLTTPRTGAPRKLSLTDRGHVYDIISFRDPYIKNRDLLHEVDNKVKIRTMQKLCRELGRKKWL
;
A
#
# COMPACT_ATOMS: atom_id res chain seq x y z
N MET A 1 13.84 -21.85 2.12
CA MET A 1 13.73 -21.53 0.68
C MET A 1 14.05 -20.05 0.48
N PRO A 2 14.98 -19.68 -0.40
CA PRO A 2 15.15 -18.28 -0.77
C PRO A 2 13.86 -17.75 -1.41
N PRO A 3 13.58 -16.43 -1.30
CA PRO A 3 12.43 -15.84 -1.99
C PRO A 3 12.52 -16.15 -3.49
N ARG A 4 11.41 -16.62 -4.08
CA ARG A 4 11.35 -17.01 -5.50
C ARG A 4 11.59 -15.86 -6.48
N ARG A 5 11.65 -14.62 -6.00
CA ARG A 5 11.90 -13.41 -6.79
C ARG A 5 13.12 -12.71 -6.21
N GLY A 6 14.07 -12.40 -7.08
CA GLY A 6 15.25 -11.59 -6.74
C GLY A 6 14.87 -10.14 -6.40
N PRO A 7 15.87 -9.32 -6.01
CA PRO A 7 15.67 -7.92 -5.67
C PRO A 7 15.05 -7.14 -6.83
N ASP A 8 14.31 -6.09 -6.52
CA ASP A 8 13.78 -5.15 -7.52
C ASP A 8 14.93 -4.51 -8.32
N LEU A 9 14.67 -4.24 -9.60
CA LEU A 9 15.64 -3.50 -10.44
C LEU A 9 15.90 -2.12 -9.83
N LYS A 10 17.16 -1.70 -9.81
CA LYS A 10 17.53 -0.35 -9.40
C LYS A 10 16.85 0.70 -10.31
N PRO A 11 16.41 1.85 -9.77
CA PRO A 11 15.78 2.91 -10.56
C PRO A 11 16.56 3.32 -11.82
N GLU A 12 17.86 3.53 -11.67
CA GLU A 12 18.77 3.93 -12.76
C GLU A 12 18.79 2.90 -13.89
N LEU A 13 18.81 1.61 -13.54
CA LEU A 13 18.81 0.53 -14.52
C LEU A 13 17.48 0.45 -15.27
N ARG A 14 16.35 0.74 -14.59
CA ARG A 14 15.04 0.81 -15.24
C ARG A 14 14.96 1.98 -16.22
N ALA A 15 15.43 3.16 -15.83
CA ALA A 15 15.50 4.33 -16.70
C ALA A 15 16.34 4.02 -17.94
N ARG A 16 17.50 3.39 -17.76
CA ARG A 16 18.38 2.99 -18.87
C ARG A 16 17.73 1.95 -19.80
N ILE A 17 16.98 0.99 -19.26
CA ILE A 17 16.20 0.03 -20.05
C ILE A 17 15.11 0.74 -20.86
N SER A 18 14.42 1.70 -20.23
CA SER A 18 13.38 2.52 -20.85
C SER A 18 13.93 3.36 -22.02
N GLU A 19 15.08 4.01 -21.83
CA GLU A 19 15.83 4.72 -22.87
C GLU A 19 16.21 3.80 -24.04
N LEU A 20 16.76 2.61 -23.77
CA LEU A 20 17.08 1.67 -24.85
C LEU A 20 15.83 1.24 -25.61
N ARG A 21 14.70 1.10 -24.91
CA ARG A 21 13.44 0.75 -25.54
C ARG A 21 12.90 1.87 -26.43
N SER A 22 13.08 3.15 -26.06
CA SER A 22 12.68 4.31 -26.87
C SER A 22 13.48 4.41 -28.18
N ILE A 23 14.75 4.02 -28.15
CA ILE A 23 15.63 3.87 -29.35
C ILE A 23 15.33 2.55 -30.11
N GLN A 24 14.18 1.91 -29.87
CA GLN A 24 13.71 0.70 -30.55
C GLN A 24 14.60 -0.54 -30.38
N TRP A 25 15.37 -0.64 -29.29
CA TRP A 25 16.06 -1.90 -28.99
C TRP A 25 15.06 -3.00 -28.63
N SER A 26 15.30 -4.21 -29.16
CA SER A 26 14.51 -5.39 -28.80
C SER A 26 14.84 -5.85 -27.38
N TYR A 27 13.86 -6.46 -26.69
CA TYR A 27 14.06 -6.95 -25.32
C TYR A 27 15.22 -7.96 -25.22
N LYS A 28 15.39 -8.82 -26.24
CA LYS A 28 16.51 -9.76 -26.32
C LYS A 28 17.85 -9.03 -26.40
N ARG A 29 17.94 -7.97 -27.21
CA ARG A 29 19.16 -7.16 -27.34
C ARG A 29 19.51 -6.42 -26.04
N ILE A 30 18.49 -5.94 -25.32
CA ILE A 30 18.67 -5.33 -24.00
C ILE A 30 19.15 -6.38 -22.98
N HIS A 31 18.62 -7.60 -23.01
CA HIS A 31 19.04 -8.69 -22.12
C HIS A 31 20.49 -9.13 -22.39
N VAL A 32 20.92 -9.17 -23.65
CA VAL A 32 22.33 -9.46 -23.98
C VAL A 32 23.27 -8.39 -23.39
N LYS A 33 22.82 -7.14 -23.32
CA LYS A 33 23.57 -6.04 -22.69
C LYS A 33 23.57 -6.10 -21.16
N TYR A 34 22.48 -6.59 -20.57
CA TYR A 34 22.27 -6.73 -19.12
C TYR A 34 21.86 -8.17 -18.78
N PRO A 35 22.80 -9.14 -18.89
CA PRO A 35 22.50 -10.56 -18.69
C PRO A 35 22.10 -10.89 -17.25
N GLU A 36 22.51 -10.06 -16.28
CA GLU A 36 22.12 -10.16 -14.87
C GLU A 36 20.63 -9.83 -14.62
N VAL A 37 20.00 -9.12 -15.56
CA VAL A 37 18.58 -8.78 -15.50
C VAL A 37 17.78 -9.80 -16.30
N SER A 38 16.86 -10.50 -15.67
CA SER A 38 16.02 -11.44 -16.40
C SER A 38 15.19 -10.75 -17.47
N LEU A 39 14.97 -11.45 -18.59
CA LEU A 39 14.15 -10.94 -19.71
C LEU A 39 12.76 -10.51 -19.25
N SER A 40 12.15 -11.27 -18.32
CA SER A 40 10.85 -10.94 -17.74
C SER A 40 10.87 -9.61 -16.98
N ALA A 41 11.98 -9.28 -16.30
CA ALA A 41 12.11 -8.03 -15.57
C ALA A 41 12.28 -6.83 -16.52
N ILE A 42 13.00 -7.01 -17.64
CA ILE A 42 13.10 -6.01 -18.72
C ILE A 42 11.72 -5.71 -19.31
N ILE A 43 10.97 -6.75 -19.68
CA ILE A 43 9.61 -6.60 -20.24
C ILE A 43 8.70 -5.86 -19.25
N ASN A 44 8.70 -6.28 -17.98
CA ASN A 44 7.91 -5.64 -16.94
C ASN A 44 8.32 -4.18 -16.70
N ALA A 45 9.62 -3.87 -16.75
CA ALA A 45 10.12 -2.51 -16.58
C ALA A 45 9.58 -1.59 -17.69
N CYS A 46 9.63 -2.03 -18.95
CA CYS A 46 9.10 -1.27 -20.09
C CYS A 46 7.57 -1.13 -20.05
N GLN A 47 6.83 -2.19 -19.71
CA GLN A 47 5.36 -2.15 -19.66
C GLN A 47 4.82 -1.26 -18.55
N ARG A 48 5.46 -1.30 -17.37
CA ARG A 48 5.02 -0.53 -16.20
C ARG A 48 5.44 0.92 -16.24
N GLU A 49 6.35 1.31 -17.12
CA GLU A 49 6.80 2.69 -17.27
C GLU A 49 5.62 3.63 -17.51
N ALA A 50 4.68 3.26 -18.39
CA ALA A 50 3.47 4.04 -18.67
C ALA A 50 2.53 4.22 -17.45
N THR A 51 2.64 3.35 -16.44
CA THR A 51 1.81 3.40 -15.23
C THR A 51 2.51 4.06 -14.03
N ARG A 52 3.78 4.43 -14.18
CA ARG A 52 4.53 5.16 -13.15
C ARG A 52 4.26 6.64 -13.32
N ASN A 53 3.56 7.25 -12.35
CA ASN A 53 3.54 8.71 -12.23
C ASN A 53 4.96 9.21 -11.98
N ASP A 54 5.35 10.32 -12.61
CA ASP A 54 6.70 10.93 -12.68
C ASP A 54 7.45 11.10 -11.34
N ARG A 55 6.79 10.89 -10.20
CA ARG A 55 7.36 11.04 -8.85
C ARG A 55 7.55 9.76 -8.05
N SER A 56 7.03 8.60 -8.48
CA SER A 56 7.07 7.40 -7.65
C SER A 56 7.88 6.26 -8.28
N LEU A 57 9.05 5.99 -7.67
CA LEU A 57 9.93 4.86 -7.99
C LEU A 57 9.26 3.49 -7.78
N THR A 58 8.21 3.43 -6.95
CA THR A 58 7.47 2.22 -6.60
C THR A 58 6.03 2.53 -6.27
N THR A 59 5.07 1.80 -6.84
CA THR A 59 3.68 1.84 -6.35
C THR A 59 3.60 1.03 -5.06
N PRO A 60 3.16 1.62 -3.93
CA PRO A 60 2.90 0.85 -2.72
C PRO A 60 1.88 -0.25 -3.03
N ARG A 61 2.06 -1.43 -2.44
CA ARG A 61 1.06 -2.49 -2.58
C ARG A 61 -0.23 -2.00 -1.91
N THR A 62 -1.34 -2.03 -2.65
CA THR A 62 -2.65 -1.84 -2.03
C THR A 62 -2.83 -2.96 -1.01
N GLY A 63 -2.84 -2.60 0.27
CA GLY A 63 -3.13 -3.53 1.35
C GLY A 63 -4.57 -4.04 1.27
N ALA A 64 -4.88 -5.05 2.08
CA ALA A 64 -6.27 -5.47 2.25
C ALA A 64 -7.13 -4.29 2.74
N PRO A 65 -8.38 -4.17 2.28
CA PRO A 65 -9.29 -3.14 2.78
C PRO A 65 -9.46 -3.27 4.30
N ARG A 66 -9.66 -2.14 4.98
CA ARG A 66 -9.91 -2.13 6.42
C ARG A 66 -11.27 -2.78 6.69
N LYS A 67 -11.38 -3.54 7.80
CA LYS A 67 -12.64 -4.16 8.24
C LYS A 67 -13.72 -3.16 8.63
N LEU A 68 -13.32 -2.00 9.14
CA LEU A 68 -14.21 -0.87 9.43
C LEU A 68 -14.40 -0.06 8.16
N SER A 69 -15.66 0.13 7.75
CA SER A 69 -15.99 1.02 6.64
C SER A 69 -15.74 2.49 7.02
N LEU A 70 -15.73 3.38 6.03
CA LEU A 70 -15.62 4.82 6.28
C LEU A 70 -16.83 5.32 7.09
N THR A 71 -18.02 4.82 6.80
CA THR A 71 -19.26 5.14 7.52
C THR A 71 -19.17 4.73 8.99
N ASP A 72 -18.71 3.51 9.28
CA ASP A 72 -18.56 3.04 10.66
C ASP A 72 -17.58 3.92 11.46
N ARG A 73 -16.50 4.40 10.81
CA ARG A 73 -15.52 5.29 11.45
C ARG A 73 -16.09 6.68 11.72
N GLY A 74 -16.88 7.21 10.78
CA GLY A 74 -17.61 8.47 10.97
C GLY A 74 -18.57 8.37 12.14
N HIS A 75 -19.35 7.28 12.21
CA HIS A 75 -20.28 7.05 13.32
C HIS A 75 -19.57 7.00 14.68
N VAL A 76 -18.45 6.28 14.78
CA VAL A 76 -17.62 6.26 16.00
C VAL A 76 -17.09 7.65 16.34
N TYR A 77 -16.66 8.42 15.35
CA TYR A 77 -16.22 9.80 15.57
C TYR A 77 -17.33 10.70 16.11
N ASP A 78 -18.54 10.57 15.56
CA ASP A 78 -19.69 11.38 15.97
C ASP A 78 -20.10 11.07 17.41
N ILE A 79 -20.13 9.79 17.79
CA ILE A 79 -20.43 9.38 19.17
C ILE A 79 -19.41 9.97 20.13
N ILE A 80 -18.12 9.83 19.81
CA ILE A 80 -17.02 10.29 20.65
C ILE A 80 -16.99 11.82 20.76
N SER A 81 -17.36 12.54 19.72
CA SER A 81 -17.20 14.00 19.64
C SER A 81 -18.41 14.75 20.15
N PHE A 82 -19.62 14.25 19.86
CA PHE A 82 -20.86 14.99 20.09
C PHE A 82 -21.80 14.34 21.10
N ARG A 83 -21.78 13.01 21.24
CA ARG A 83 -22.76 12.30 22.07
C ARG A 83 -22.24 11.99 23.47
N ASP A 84 -21.17 11.22 23.56
CA ASP A 84 -20.60 10.79 24.84
C ASP A 84 -19.06 10.67 24.77
N PRO A 85 -18.34 11.69 25.25
CA PRO A 85 -16.88 11.69 25.32
C PRO A 85 -16.26 10.62 26.24
N TYR A 86 -17.05 9.98 27.11
CA TYR A 86 -16.58 9.03 28.12
C TYR A 86 -17.01 7.58 27.83
N ILE A 87 -17.59 7.33 26.67
CA ILE A 87 -18.03 6.01 26.23
C ILE A 87 -16.89 4.98 26.27
N LYS A 88 -17.18 3.75 26.74
CA LYS A 88 -16.19 2.68 26.83
C LYS A 88 -16.00 1.99 25.48
N ASN A 89 -14.81 1.42 25.27
CA ASN A 89 -14.49 0.67 24.05
C ASN A 89 -15.45 -0.49 23.77
N ARG A 90 -16.04 -1.11 24.79
CA ARG A 90 -17.01 -2.21 24.62
C ARG A 90 -18.33 -1.72 24.01
N ASP A 91 -18.79 -0.56 24.47
CA ASP A 91 -20.04 0.03 23.99
C ASP A 91 -19.87 0.57 22.56
N LEU A 92 -18.71 1.16 22.27
CA LEU A 92 -18.32 1.53 20.90
C LEU A 92 -18.27 0.34 19.93
N LEU A 93 -17.89 -0.85 20.40
CA LEU A 93 -17.93 -2.04 19.56
C LEU A 93 -19.36 -2.48 19.27
N HIS A 94 -20.26 -2.34 20.25
CA HIS A 94 -21.67 -2.66 20.07
C HIS A 94 -22.33 -1.75 19.02
N GLU A 95 -22.01 -0.46 19.03
CA GLU A 95 -22.51 0.52 18.03
C GLU A 95 -22.05 0.21 16.60
N VAL A 96 -21.01 -0.62 16.44
CA VAL A 96 -20.49 -1.06 15.13
C VAL A 96 -20.67 -2.57 14.94
N ASP A 97 -21.67 -3.17 15.59
CA ASP A 97 -22.04 -4.59 15.44
C ASP A 97 -20.87 -5.56 15.65
N ASN A 98 -19.96 -5.23 16.58
CA ASN A 98 -18.80 -6.05 16.94
C ASN A 98 -17.94 -6.55 15.75
N LYS A 99 -17.94 -5.83 14.61
CA LYS A 99 -17.22 -6.20 13.38
C LYS A 99 -15.71 -6.36 13.56
N VAL A 100 -15.16 -5.75 14.61
CA VAL A 100 -13.73 -5.73 14.91
C VAL A 100 -13.45 -6.09 16.37
N LYS A 101 -12.20 -6.44 16.67
CA LYS A 101 -11.76 -6.69 18.05
C LYS A 101 -11.51 -5.36 18.78
N ILE A 102 -11.57 -5.40 20.11
CA ILE A 102 -11.32 -4.25 20.99
C ILE A 102 -10.00 -3.51 20.70
N ARG A 103 -8.93 -4.24 20.35
CA ARG A 103 -7.64 -3.64 19.98
C ARG A 103 -7.74 -2.73 18.75
N THR A 104 -8.58 -3.08 17.78
CA THR A 104 -8.80 -2.27 16.59
C THR A 104 -9.57 -1.00 16.94
N MET A 105 -10.56 -1.09 17.82
CA MET A 105 -11.30 0.08 18.33
C MET A 105 -10.39 1.03 19.12
N GLN A 106 -9.56 0.50 20.01
CA GLN A 106 -8.55 1.28 20.74
C GLN A 106 -7.56 1.97 19.78
N LYS A 107 -7.12 1.28 18.73
CA LYS A 107 -6.26 1.88 17.69
C LYS A 107 -6.99 3.02 16.97
N LEU A 108 -8.26 2.83 16.61
CA LEU A 108 -9.07 3.87 15.97
C LEU A 108 -9.21 5.10 16.88
N CYS A 109 -9.54 4.91 18.17
CA CYS A 109 -9.64 6.01 19.13
C CYS A 109 -8.32 6.80 19.25
N ARG A 110 -7.17 6.10 19.24
CA ARG A 110 -5.84 6.73 19.21
C ARG A 110 -5.59 7.51 17.92
N GLU A 111 -5.96 6.96 16.76
CA GLU A 111 -5.88 7.65 15.46
C GLU A 111 -6.74 8.93 15.45
N LEU A 112 -7.89 8.92 16.14
CA LEU A 112 -8.79 10.06 16.31
C LEU A 112 -8.35 11.05 17.41
N GLY A 113 -7.14 10.92 17.96
CA GLY A 113 -6.60 11.85 18.97
C GLY A 113 -7.15 11.64 20.38
N ARG A 114 -8.01 10.66 20.62
CA ARG A 114 -8.45 10.28 21.98
C ARG A 114 -7.42 9.33 22.59
N LYS A 115 -6.52 9.90 23.40
CA LYS A 115 -5.49 9.17 24.15
C LYS A 115 -5.91 8.80 25.57
N LYS A 116 -7.20 8.87 25.91
CA LYS A 116 -7.66 8.72 27.30
C LYS A 116 -8.16 7.29 27.58
N TRP A 117 -7.41 6.64 28.47
CA TRP A 117 -7.66 5.39 29.19
C TRP A 117 -7.44 4.09 28.38
N LEU A 118 -6.17 3.68 28.37
CA LEU A 118 -5.78 2.26 28.44
C LEU A 118 -6.48 1.58 29.61
#